data_AF-A0A847Q1I0-F1
#
_entry.id   AF-A0A847Q1I0-F1
#
_cell.length_a   1.000
_cell.length_b   1.000
_cell.length_c   1.000
_cell.angle_alpha   90.00
_cell.angle_beta   90.00
_cell.angle_gamma   90.00
#
_symmetry.space_group_name_H-M   'P 1'
#
loop_
_entity.id
_entity.type
_entity.pdbx_description
1 polymer ?
#
loop_
_entity_poly.entity_id
_entity_poly.type
_entity_poly.pdbx_seq_one_letter_code
_entity_poly.pdbx_strand_id
1 'polypeptide(L)'
;MTPTGSPSGSASRSSRGKTPLFGELLRKGVHLASIVIPLAALLVEKNLMISLLVALALVLVLADFLKLRNQGFKTFFVNVFGELLRRREKAGSITGSTILVASAALTIMLFRREIAIAALVFLSVGDSSAALVGMKWGRIRLVCGRTLEGSLAAFTSCLLASLALMKVAPFFSWRLVPIALVAGSAVATLAELVDLPVDDNLRIPILSGLAMELLIPG
;
A
#
# COMPACT_ATOMS: atom_id res chain seq x y z
N MET A 1 -48.92 -32.27 -29.95
CA MET A 1 -49.75 -31.05 -29.80
C MET A 1 -50.35 -31.14 -28.41
N THR A 2 -50.08 -30.34 -27.39
CA THR A 2 -49.43 -29.03 -27.17
C THR A 2 -48.88 -29.03 -25.71
N PRO A 3 -47.86 -28.23 -25.39
CA PRO A 3 -47.22 -28.22 -24.08
C PRO A 3 -47.89 -27.22 -23.11
N THR A 4 -48.03 -27.57 -21.83
CA THR A 4 -48.40 -26.63 -20.76
C THR A 4 -47.17 -26.23 -19.96
N GLY A 5 -46.51 -25.17 -20.43
CA GLY A 5 -45.47 -24.48 -19.67
C GLY A 5 -46.09 -23.60 -18.58
N SER A 6 -45.53 -23.67 -17.38
CA SER A 6 -45.72 -22.68 -16.32
C SER A 6 -44.34 -22.17 -15.88
N PRO A 7 -44.00 -20.89 -16.11
CA PRO A 7 -42.83 -20.29 -15.49
C PRO A 7 -43.30 -19.51 -14.26
N SER A 8 -43.15 -20.09 -13.07
CA SER A 8 -43.23 -19.34 -11.83
C SER A 8 -41.99 -18.45 -11.70
N GLY A 9 -42.20 -17.15 -11.91
CA GLY A 9 -41.20 -16.14 -11.66
C GLY A 9 -40.80 -16.11 -10.20
N SER A 10 -39.50 -16.25 -9.94
CA SER A 10 -38.88 -15.73 -8.73
C SER A 10 -37.93 -14.61 -9.13
N ALA A 11 -38.43 -13.38 -9.02
CA ALA A 11 -37.63 -12.17 -9.08
C ALA A 11 -36.63 -12.21 -7.93
N SER A 12 -35.38 -12.59 -8.21
CA SER A 12 -34.30 -12.49 -7.24
C SER A 12 -33.96 -11.02 -7.03
N ARG A 13 -34.10 -10.62 -5.78
CA ARG A 13 -33.83 -9.28 -5.25
C ARG A 13 -32.51 -8.74 -5.76
N SER A 14 -32.55 -7.60 -6.43
CA SER A 14 -31.37 -6.80 -6.75
C SER A 14 -30.75 -6.27 -5.45
N SER A 15 -29.75 -6.99 -4.93
CA SER A 15 -28.81 -6.40 -3.98
C SER A 15 -28.16 -5.21 -4.69
N ARG A 16 -28.41 -3.98 -4.21
CA ARG A 16 -27.67 -2.78 -4.61
C ARG A 16 -26.20 -2.95 -4.21
N GLY A 17 -25.44 -3.67 -5.02
CA GLY A 17 -24.02 -3.86 -4.84
C GLY A 17 -23.32 -2.54 -5.13
N LYS A 18 -22.75 -1.91 -4.11
CA LYS A 18 -21.76 -0.85 -4.30
C LYS A 18 -20.67 -1.38 -5.24
N THR A 19 -20.29 -0.60 -6.25
CA THR A 19 -19.37 -1.04 -7.31
C THR A 19 -17.99 -1.42 -6.73
N PRO A 20 -17.30 -2.42 -7.29
CA PRO A 20 -15.95 -2.83 -6.85
C PRO A 20 -14.93 -1.68 -6.83
N LEU A 21 -15.21 -0.60 -7.57
CA LEU A 21 -14.44 0.63 -7.60
C LEU A 21 -14.38 1.36 -6.24
N PHE A 22 -15.49 1.40 -5.48
CA PHE A 22 -15.54 2.15 -4.22
C PHE A 22 -14.61 1.56 -3.15
N GLY A 23 -14.59 0.23 -3.02
CA GLY A 23 -13.68 -0.44 -2.08
C GLY A 23 -12.21 -0.28 -2.47
N GLU A 24 -11.89 -0.19 -3.77
CA GLU A 24 -10.53 0.10 -4.23
C GLU A 24 -10.12 1.52 -3.88
N LEU A 25 -10.99 2.51 -4.08
CA LEU A 25 -10.75 3.89 -3.67
C LEU A 25 -10.53 4.02 -2.16
N LEU A 26 -11.33 3.34 -1.33
CA LEU A 26 -11.13 3.33 0.12
C LEU A 26 -9.79 2.74 0.53
N ARG A 27 -9.39 1.60 -0.07
CA ARG A 27 -8.06 1.00 0.17
C ARG A 27 -6.92 1.94 -0.19
N LYS A 28 -7.04 2.63 -1.32
CA LYS A 28 -6.05 3.63 -1.75
C LYS A 28 -6.07 4.87 -0.86
N GLY A 29 -7.22 5.23 -0.30
CA GLY A 29 -7.33 6.21 0.79
C GLY A 29 -6.50 5.82 2.01
N VAL A 30 -6.50 4.54 2.41
CA VAL A 30 -5.65 4.04 3.51
C VAL A 30 -4.16 4.10 3.14
N HIS A 31 -3.79 3.78 1.90
CA HIS A 31 -2.40 3.91 1.45
C HIS A 31 -1.94 5.38 1.41
N LEU A 32 -2.77 6.30 0.94
CA LEU A 32 -2.48 7.73 1.05
C LEU A 32 -2.36 8.19 2.50
N ALA A 33 -3.26 7.75 3.38
CA ALA A 33 -3.22 8.07 4.80
C ALA A 33 -1.95 7.53 5.48
N SER A 34 -1.32 6.49 4.93
CA SER A 34 -0.06 5.95 5.44
C SER A 34 1.12 6.90 5.34
N ILE A 35 1.00 8.02 4.59
CA ILE A 35 1.97 9.12 4.60
C ILE A 35 2.19 9.70 6.01
N VAL A 36 1.22 9.53 6.92
CA VAL A 36 1.38 9.88 8.34
C VAL A 36 2.57 9.16 8.98
N ILE A 37 2.89 7.93 8.55
CA ILE A 37 3.99 7.15 9.12
C ILE A 37 5.35 7.80 8.85
N PRO A 38 5.77 8.08 7.59
CA PRO A 38 7.03 8.77 7.34
C PRO A 38 7.04 10.20 7.92
N LEU A 39 5.89 10.89 7.97
CA LEU A 39 5.80 12.21 8.62
C LEU A 39 6.03 12.13 10.14
N ALA A 40 5.43 11.17 10.82
CA ALA A 40 5.68 10.92 12.23
C ALA A 40 7.14 10.53 12.47
N ALA A 41 7.72 9.74 11.57
CA ALA A 41 9.13 9.36 11.61
C ALA A 41 10.10 10.56 11.44
N LEU A 42 9.65 11.73 10.98
CA LEU A 42 10.44 12.99 11.00
C LEU A 42 10.54 13.60 12.40
N LEU A 43 9.54 13.39 13.25
CA LEU A 43 9.39 14.07 14.53
C LEU A 43 9.76 13.17 15.71
N VAL A 44 9.51 11.86 15.58
CA VAL A 44 9.72 10.87 16.63
C VAL A 44 11.13 10.26 16.50
N GLU A 45 11.77 10.00 17.65
CA GLU A 45 13.04 9.28 17.72
C GLU A 45 12.93 7.88 17.10
N LYS A 46 13.98 7.41 16.42
CA LYS A 46 13.94 6.21 15.57
C LYS A 46 13.52 4.96 16.36
N ASN A 47 14.12 4.70 17.52
CA ASN A 47 13.81 3.52 18.32
C ASN A 47 12.39 3.57 18.87
N LEU A 48 11.95 4.74 19.36
CA LEU A 48 10.57 4.94 19.79
C LEU A 48 9.58 4.71 18.64
N MET A 49 9.85 5.25 17.45
CA MET A 49 9.01 5.04 16.27
C MET A 49 8.90 3.55 15.90
N ILE A 50 10.02 2.82 15.92
CA ILE A 50 10.04 1.38 15.68
C ILE A 50 9.21 0.65 16.74
N SER A 51 9.39 0.95 18.03
CA SER A 51 8.63 0.33 19.12
C SER A 51 7.13 0.57 18.97
N LEU A 52 6.71 1.79 18.63
CA LEU A 52 5.30 2.12 18.40
C LEU A 52 4.71 1.35 17.21
N LEU A 53 5.44 1.28 16.08
CA LEU A 53 4.98 0.55 14.91
C LEU A 53 4.95 -0.96 15.15
N VAL A 54 5.93 -1.53 15.86
CA VAL A 54 5.94 -2.94 16.24
C VAL A 54 4.78 -3.26 17.18
N ALA A 55 4.53 -2.42 18.19
CA ALA A 55 3.39 -2.60 19.09
C ALA A 55 2.06 -2.56 18.31
N LEU A 56 1.90 -1.60 17.40
CA LEU A 56 0.72 -1.53 16.53
C LEU A 56 0.59 -2.75 15.61
N ALA A 57 1.70 -3.19 15.00
CA ALA A 57 1.71 -4.39 14.15
C ALA A 57 1.28 -5.64 14.94
N LEU A 58 1.74 -5.81 16.18
CA LEU A 58 1.33 -6.92 17.05
C LEU A 58 -0.17 -6.89 17.36
N VAL A 59 -0.74 -5.71 17.62
CA VAL A 59 -2.19 -5.54 17.82
C VAL A 59 -2.96 -5.93 16.56
N LEU A 60 -2.49 -5.51 15.37
CA LEU A 60 -3.12 -5.85 14.10
C LEU A 60 -3.02 -7.35 13.78
N VAL A 61 -1.87 -7.97 14.05
CA VAL A 61 -1.68 -9.42 13.93
C VAL A 61 -2.62 -10.18 14.88
N LEU A 62 -2.79 -9.71 16.12
CA LEU A 62 -3.75 -10.29 17.05
C LEU A 62 -5.19 -10.17 16.55
N ALA A 63 -5.57 -9.02 16.00
CA ALA A 63 -6.88 -8.84 15.38
C ALA A 63 -7.09 -9.80 14.19
N ASP A 64 -6.08 -9.96 13.33
CA ASP A 64 -6.12 -10.92 12.23
C ASP A 64 -6.25 -12.37 12.72
N PHE A 65 -5.54 -12.72 13.80
CA PHE A 65 -5.65 -14.04 14.43
C PHE A 65 -7.05 -14.28 15.04
N LEU A 66 -7.62 -13.29 15.73
CA LEU A 66 -8.98 -13.38 16.27
C LEU A 66 -10.03 -13.49 15.16
N LYS A 67 -9.85 -12.77 14.04
CA LYS A 67 -10.68 -12.87 12.84
C LYS A 67 -10.65 -14.28 12.22
N LEU A 68 -9.52 -14.98 12.34
CA LEU A 68 -9.38 -16.37 11.88
C LEU A 68 -10.05 -17.37 12.83
N ARG A 69 -9.95 -17.16 14.14
CA ARG A 69 -10.37 -18.16 15.16
C ARG A 69 -11.81 -18.00 15.62
N ASN A 70 -12.35 -16.78 15.67
CA ASN A 70 -13.66 -16.49 16.24
C ASN A 70 -14.63 -15.99 15.15
N GLN A 71 -15.66 -16.79 14.86
CA GLN A 71 -16.66 -16.45 13.83
C GLN A 71 -17.52 -15.23 14.20
N GLY A 72 -17.78 -14.99 15.48
CA GLY A 72 -18.48 -13.79 15.96
C GLY A 72 -17.63 -12.54 15.71
N PHE A 73 -16.36 -12.58 16.10
CA PHE A 73 -15.42 -11.48 15.82
C PHE A 73 -15.21 -11.28 14.32
N LYS A 74 -15.09 -12.35 13.53
CA LYS A 74 -15.01 -12.27 12.07
C LYS A 74 -16.21 -11.55 11.47
N THR A 75 -17.42 -11.91 11.88
CA THR A 75 -18.66 -11.27 11.41
C THR A 75 -18.67 -9.80 11.77
N PHE A 76 -18.36 -9.45 13.02
CA PHE A 76 -18.23 -8.06 13.46
C PHE A 76 -17.18 -7.29 12.63
N PHE A 77 -15.98 -7.85 12.50
CA PHE A 77 -14.86 -7.23 11.79
C PHE A 77 -15.18 -7.01 10.30
N VAL A 78 -15.79 -7.98 9.63
CA VAL A 78 -16.21 -7.87 8.23
C VAL A 78 -17.39 -6.90 8.09
N ASN A 79 -18.28 -6.79 9.07
CA ASN A 79 -19.36 -5.80 9.02
C ASN A 79 -18.83 -4.36 9.14
N VAL A 80 -17.80 -4.14 9.97
CA VAL A 80 -17.19 -2.82 10.17
C VAL A 80 -16.21 -2.45 9.04
N PHE A 81 -15.30 -3.35 8.69
CA PHE A 81 -14.19 -3.09 7.75
C PHE A 81 -14.37 -3.75 6.38
N GLY A 82 -15.53 -4.35 6.10
CA GLY A 82 -15.75 -5.16 4.91
C GLY A 82 -15.54 -4.43 3.58
N GLU A 83 -15.71 -3.12 3.53
CA GLU A 83 -15.49 -2.34 2.31
C GLU A 83 -13.99 -2.15 2.01
N LEU A 84 -13.15 -2.13 3.05
CA LEU A 84 -11.70 -2.04 2.93
C LEU A 84 -11.09 -3.40 2.57
N LEU A 85 -11.63 -4.49 3.11
CA LEU A 85 -11.04 -5.83 2.97
C LEU A 85 -11.17 -6.41 1.55
N ARG A 86 -10.07 -6.97 1.03
CA ARG A 86 -10.05 -7.81 -0.16
C ARG A 86 -10.76 -9.14 0.11
N ARG A 87 -11.22 -9.84 -0.95
CA ARG A 87 -11.91 -11.15 -0.83
C ARG A 87 -11.11 -12.16 0.00
N ARG A 88 -9.79 -12.25 -0.23
CA ARG A 88 -8.87 -13.12 0.53
C ARG A 88 -8.77 -12.75 2.02
N GLU A 89 -8.80 -11.47 2.34
CA GLU A 89 -8.71 -10.96 3.72
C GLU A 89 -10.01 -11.21 4.49
N LYS A 90 -11.16 -11.14 3.82
CA LYS A 90 -12.46 -11.59 4.38
C LYS A 90 -12.48 -13.10 4.62
N ALA A 91 -11.82 -13.88 3.77
CA ALA A 91 -11.74 -15.32 3.92
C ALA A 91 -10.86 -15.75 5.11
N GLY A 92 -9.88 -14.92 5.50
CA GLY A 92 -9.04 -15.15 6.67
C GLY A 92 -7.60 -14.67 6.53
N SER A 93 -7.15 -14.25 5.35
CA SER A 93 -5.78 -13.76 5.17
C SER A 93 -5.49 -12.50 6.00
N ILE A 94 -4.22 -12.30 6.33
CA ILE A 94 -3.69 -11.07 6.97
C ILE A 94 -4.11 -9.86 6.14
N THR A 95 -4.51 -8.77 6.81
CA THR A 95 -4.89 -7.54 6.11
C THR A 95 -3.69 -6.80 5.51
N GLY A 96 -3.91 -6.09 4.39
CA GLY A 96 -2.92 -5.19 3.83
C GLY A 96 -2.43 -4.13 4.84
N SER A 97 -3.28 -3.66 5.76
CA SER A 97 -2.87 -2.71 6.81
C SER A 97 -1.89 -3.32 7.81
N THR A 98 -2.09 -4.57 8.21
CA THR A 98 -1.14 -5.31 9.06
C THR A 98 0.22 -5.42 8.37
N ILE A 99 0.22 -5.77 7.07
CA ILE A 99 1.45 -5.87 6.28
C ILE A 99 2.13 -4.50 6.12
N LEU A 100 1.37 -3.45 5.87
CA LEU A 100 1.88 -2.08 5.73
C LEU A 100 2.54 -1.55 7.01
N VAL A 101 1.91 -1.75 8.17
CA VAL A 101 2.49 -1.28 9.44
C VAL A 101 3.74 -2.08 9.79
N ALA A 102 3.71 -3.40 9.60
CA ALA A 102 4.87 -4.26 9.81
C ALA A 102 6.01 -3.93 8.84
N SER A 103 5.71 -3.68 7.56
CA SER A 103 6.71 -3.29 6.57
C SER A 103 7.32 -1.93 6.91
N ALA A 104 6.52 -0.96 7.35
CA ALA A 104 7.05 0.33 7.77
C ALA A 104 8.01 0.22 8.97
N ALA A 105 7.66 -0.59 9.97
CA ALA A 105 8.56 -0.88 11.09
C ALA A 105 9.89 -1.48 10.60
N LEU A 106 9.80 -2.47 9.72
CA LEU A 106 10.97 -3.14 9.15
C LEU A 106 11.83 -2.19 8.30
N THR A 107 11.21 -1.38 7.44
CA THR A 107 11.92 -0.39 6.62
C THR A 107 12.66 0.63 7.48
N ILE A 108 12.03 1.17 8.53
CA ILE A 108 12.69 2.12 9.45
C ILE A 108 13.82 1.45 10.22
N MET A 109 13.65 0.17 10.60
CA MET A 109 14.69 -0.59 11.29
C MET A 109 15.91 -0.82 10.38
N LEU A 110 15.70 -1.25 9.13
CA LEU A 110 16.75 -1.66 8.20
C LEU A 110 17.57 -0.50 7.63
N PHE A 111 16.94 0.64 7.35
CA PHE A 111 17.61 1.74 6.64
C PHE A 111 17.92 2.93 7.52
N ARG A 112 18.79 3.82 7.02
CA ARG A 112 18.95 5.16 7.60
C ARG A 112 17.62 5.91 7.57
N ARG A 113 17.43 6.81 8.54
CA ARG A 113 16.14 7.48 8.79
C ARG A 113 15.59 8.16 7.53
N GLU A 114 16.45 8.91 6.85
CA GLU A 114 16.14 9.63 5.62
C GLU A 114 15.77 8.71 4.46
N ILE A 115 16.43 7.55 4.34
CA ILE A 115 16.18 6.54 3.30
C ILE A 115 14.86 5.83 3.56
N ALA A 116 14.62 5.43 4.82
CA ALA A 116 13.37 4.82 5.23
C ALA A 116 12.17 5.76 4.99
N ILE A 117 12.31 7.04 5.34
CA ILE A 117 11.28 8.05 5.09
C ILE A 117 11.03 8.19 3.59
N ALA A 118 12.07 8.32 2.77
CA ALA A 118 11.92 8.42 1.32
C ALA A 118 11.19 7.20 0.72
N ALA A 119 11.59 5.99 1.12
CA ALA A 119 11.01 4.74 0.64
C ALA A 119 9.52 4.59 1.02
N LEU A 120 9.15 4.98 2.24
CA LEU A 120 7.74 4.97 2.69
C LEU A 120 6.90 6.06 2.05
N VAL A 121 7.50 7.21 1.74
CA VAL A 121 6.84 8.25 0.92
C VAL A 121 6.57 7.70 -0.48
N PHE A 122 7.55 7.05 -1.12
CA PHE A 122 7.37 6.44 -2.45
C PHE A 122 6.28 5.37 -2.47
N LEU A 123 6.20 4.51 -1.45
CA LEU A 123 5.07 3.58 -1.29
C LEU A 123 3.74 4.35 -1.27
N SER A 124 3.63 5.37 -0.40
CA SER A 124 2.37 6.08 -0.18
C SER A 124 1.88 6.82 -1.43
N VAL A 125 2.76 7.64 -2.05
CA VAL A 125 2.38 8.50 -3.19
C VAL A 125 2.43 7.76 -4.52
N GLY A 126 3.39 6.85 -4.68
CA GLY A 126 3.58 6.06 -5.90
C GLY A 126 2.43 5.08 -6.13
N ASP A 127 2.16 4.18 -5.17
CA ASP A 127 1.09 3.17 -5.31
C ASP A 127 -0.29 3.81 -5.46
N SER A 128 -0.52 4.94 -4.78
CA SER A 128 -1.78 5.67 -4.85
C SER A 128 -1.97 6.36 -6.20
N SER A 129 -0.93 7.03 -6.72
CA SER A 129 -1.01 7.69 -8.02
C SER A 129 -1.10 6.68 -9.18
N ALA A 130 -0.36 5.58 -9.11
CA ALA A 130 -0.46 4.49 -10.09
C ALA A 130 -1.88 3.92 -10.16
N ALA A 131 -2.50 3.68 -9.02
CA ALA A 131 -3.86 3.16 -8.98
C ALA A 131 -4.88 4.18 -9.50
N LEU A 132 -4.84 5.43 -9.02
CA LEU A 132 -5.80 6.46 -9.43
C LEU A 132 -5.73 6.76 -10.92
N VAL A 133 -4.50 6.92 -11.45
CA VAL A 133 -4.30 7.19 -12.88
C VAL A 133 -4.59 5.94 -13.71
N GLY A 134 -4.13 4.77 -13.26
CA GLY A 134 -4.37 3.51 -13.96
C GLY A 134 -5.85 3.15 -14.05
N MET A 135 -6.65 3.43 -13.02
CA MET A 135 -8.10 3.23 -13.05
C MET A 135 -8.83 4.21 -13.99
N LYS A 136 -8.40 5.47 -14.03
CA LYS A 136 -9.11 6.54 -14.76
C LYS A 136 -8.68 6.67 -16.23
N TRP A 137 -7.39 6.49 -16.51
CA TRP A 137 -6.78 6.73 -17.82
C TRP A 137 -5.94 5.57 -18.34
N GLY A 138 -5.86 4.45 -17.62
CA GLY A 138 -5.07 3.30 -18.04
C GLY A 138 -5.60 2.67 -19.34
N ARG A 139 -4.80 2.73 -20.41
CA ARG A 139 -5.12 2.12 -21.72
C ARG A 139 -4.16 1.00 -22.02
N ILE A 140 -2.86 1.22 -21.81
CA ILE A 140 -1.82 0.24 -22.11
C ILE A 140 -1.63 -0.67 -20.90
N ARG A 141 -2.05 -1.93 -21.03
CA ARG A 141 -1.90 -2.95 -19.99
C ARG A 141 -0.46 -3.44 -19.91
N LEU A 142 0.04 -3.55 -18.68
CA LEU A 142 1.30 -4.18 -18.33
C LEU A 142 1.00 -5.48 -17.56
N VAL A 143 2.06 -6.09 -17.03
CA VAL A 143 2.00 -7.27 -16.13
C VAL A 143 1.21 -6.97 -14.85
N CYS A 144 0.73 -8.02 -14.18
CA CYS A 144 0.06 -7.95 -12.87
C CYS A 144 -1.19 -7.05 -12.83
N GLY A 145 -1.82 -6.79 -13.97
CA GLY A 145 -3.00 -5.91 -14.07
C GLY A 145 -2.69 -4.41 -13.95
N ARG A 146 -1.41 -4.04 -13.96
CA ARG A 146 -0.94 -2.64 -13.95
C ARG A 146 -1.05 -2.01 -15.34
N THR A 147 -0.91 -0.70 -15.42
CA THR A 147 -0.94 0.03 -16.69
C THR A 147 0.30 0.91 -16.84
N LEU A 148 0.67 1.22 -18.08
CA LEU A 148 1.79 2.11 -18.37
C LEU A 148 1.53 3.51 -17.81
N GLU A 149 0.31 4.01 -17.97
CA GLU A 149 -0.08 5.33 -17.46
C GLU A 149 -0.03 5.39 -15.94
N GLY A 150 -0.43 4.31 -15.26
CA GLY A 150 -0.28 4.20 -13.81
C GLY A 150 1.19 4.17 -13.38
N SER A 151 2.02 3.38 -14.07
CA SER A 151 3.45 3.29 -13.76
C SER A 151 4.17 4.64 -13.96
N LEU A 152 3.84 5.37 -15.03
CA LEU A 152 4.34 6.72 -15.28
C LEU A 152 3.87 7.71 -14.20
N ALA A 153 2.63 7.59 -13.72
CA ALA A 153 2.13 8.39 -12.62
C ALA A 153 2.86 8.10 -11.29
N ALA A 154 3.12 6.83 -10.98
CA ALA A 154 3.95 6.44 -9.84
C ALA A 154 5.35 7.03 -9.95
N PHE A 155 6.01 6.84 -11.09
CA PHE A 155 7.38 7.33 -11.28
C PHE A 155 7.47 8.85 -11.14
N THR A 156 6.56 9.59 -11.81
CA THR A 156 6.52 11.06 -11.74
C THR A 156 6.18 11.57 -10.34
N SER A 157 5.24 10.94 -9.62
CA SER A 157 4.94 11.32 -8.24
C SER A 157 6.10 11.05 -7.27
N CYS A 158 6.82 9.93 -7.42
CA CYS A 158 8.04 9.64 -6.66
C CYS A 158 9.16 10.64 -6.96
N LEU A 159 9.31 11.07 -8.22
CA LEU A 159 10.27 12.14 -8.58
C LEU A 159 9.89 13.49 -7.95
N LEU A 160 8.61 13.86 -7.98
CA LEU A 160 8.14 15.08 -7.32
C LEU A 160 8.35 15.02 -5.80
N ALA A 161 8.08 13.88 -5.18
CA ALA A 161 8.38 13.64 -3.77
C ALA A 161 9.88 13.71 -3.49
N SER A 162 10.72 13.18 -4.38
CA SER A 162 12.18 13.28 -4.30
C SER A 162 12.65 14.74 -4.31
N LEU A 163 12.08 15.59 -5.18
CA LEU A 163 12.38 17.02 -5.21
C LEU A 163 11.98 17.71 -3.89
N ALA A 164 10.82 17.34 -3.31
CA ALA A 164 10.41 17.85 -2.02
C ALA A 164 11.37 17.41 -0.89
N LEU A 165 11.77 16.14 -0.88
CA LEU A 165 12.74 15.59 0.08
C LEU A 165 14.11 16.28 -0.04
N MET A 166 14.57 16.59 -1.25
CA MET A 166 15.80 17.36 -1.47
C MET A 166 15.74 18.76 -0.87
N LYS A 167 14.58 19.43 -0.90
CA LYS A 167 14.40 20.74 -0.26
C LYS A 167 14.37 20.66 1.25
N VAL A 168 13.89 19.55 1.81
CA VAL A 168 13.79 19.31 3.25
C VAL A 168 15.10 18.77 3.82
N ALA A 169 15.91 18.07 3.03
CA ALA A 169 17.14 17.42 3.46
C ALA A 169 18.12 18.33 4.23
N PRO A 170 18.39 19.59 3.82
CA PRO A 170 19.28 20.47 4.56
C PRO A 170 18.80 20.79 5.98
N PHE A 171 17.49 20.89 6.20
CA PHE A 171 16.90 21.19 7.52
C PHE A 171 17.17 20.08 8.54
N PHE A 172 17.25 18.83 8.08
CA PHE A 172 17.52 17.67 8.91
C PHE A 172 18.97 17.15 8.79
N SER A 173 19.86 17.90 8.14
CA SER A 173 21.25 17.49 7.87
C SER A 173 21.38 16.14 7.14
N TRP A 174 20.40 15.83 6.28
CA TRP A 174 20.37 14.56 5.54
C TRP A 174 21.31 14.58 4.34
N ARG A 175 22.01 13.46 4.13
CA ARG A 175 22.90 13.27 2.97
C ARG A 175 22.19 12.53 1.83
N LEU A 176 21.06 13.07 1.39
CA LEU A 176 20.37 12.54 0.20
C LEU A 176 21.06 13.06 -1.07
N VAL A 177 21.35 12.15 -2.00
CA VAL A 177 21.93 12.50 -3.31
C VAL A 177 20.89 12.30 -4.43
N PRO A 178 20.85 13.17 -5.45
CA PRO A 178 19.85 13.09 -6.52
C PRO A 178 19.81 11.72 -7.22
N ILE A 179 20.98 11.13 -7.48
CA ILE A 179 21.08 9.84 -8.17
C ILE A 179 20.40 8.71 -7.37
N ALA A 180 20.53 8.72 -6.04
CA ALA A 180 19.89 7.75 -5.17
C ALA A 180 18.37 7.90 -5.20
N LEU A 181 17.85 9.13 -5.13
CA LEU A 181 16.40 9.38 -5.16
C LEU A 181 15.76 9.03 -6.50
N VAL A 182 16.45 9.30 -7.62
CA VAL A 182 16.01 8.89 -8.96
C VAL A 182 15.99 7.36 -9.07
N ALA A 183 17.06 6.69 -8.62
CA ALA A 183 17.12 5.24 -8.60
C ALA A 183 16.03 4.63 -7.70
N GLY A 184 15.84 5.17 -6.49
CA GLY A 184 14.79 4.75 -5.57
C GLY A 184 13.39 4.92 -6.16
N SER A 185 13.12 6.04 -6.85
CA SER A 185 11.86 6.28 -7.56
C SER A 185 11.64 5.25 -8.67
N ALA A 186 12.67 4.95 -9.47
CA ALA A 186 12.58 3.95 -10.52
C ALA A 186 12.35 2.53 -9.96
N VAL A 187 13.10 2.14 -8.94
CA VAL A 187 12.95 0.83 -8.29
C VAL A 187 11.58 0.70 -7.61
N ALA A 188 11.06 1.77 -6.99
CA ALA A 188 9.71 1.76 -6.43
C ALA A 188 8.64 1.46 -7.51
N THR A 189 8.72 2.13 -8.67
CA THR A 189 7.81 1.87 -9.80
C THR A 189 7.98 0.46 -10.37
N LEU A 190 9.23 0.00 -10.53
CA LEU A 190 9.50 -1.33 -11.08
C LEU A 190 9.06 -2.44 -10.12
N ALA A 191 9.19 -2.24 -8.80
CA ALA A 191 8.78 -3.20 -7.78
C ALA A 191 7.29 -3.57 -7.87
N GLU A 192 6.46 -2.62 -8.33
CA GLU A 192 5.03 -2.81 -8.58
C GLU A 192 4.76 -3.69 -9.83
N LEU A 193 5.71 -3.73 -10.77
CA LEU A 193 5.63 -4.53 -12.00
C LEU A 193 6.22 -5.93 -11.85
N VAL A 194 6.92 -6.23 -10.76
CA VAL A 194 7.45 -7.59 -10.54
C VAL A 194 6.33 -8.50 -10.02
N ASP A 195 6.17 -9.67 -10.63
CA ASP A 195 5.27 -10.71 -10.13
C ASP A 195 5.94 -11.52 -9.01
N LEU A 196 5.93 -10.97 -7.80
CA LEU A 196 6.44 -11.64 -6.60
C LEU A 196 5.28 -11.99 -5.67
N PRO A 197 5.30 -13.16 -4.99
CA PRO A 197 4.28 -13.58 -4.04
C PRO A 197 4.36 -12.83 -2.69
N VAL A 198 4.77 -11.56 -2.73
CA VAL A 198 4.94 -10.69 -1.56
C VAL A 198 4.02 -9.47 -1.75
N ASP A 199 3.51 -8.89 -0.67
CA ASP A 199 2.65 -7.70 -0.80
C ASP A 199 3.43 -6.47 -1.27
N ASP A 200 2.80 -5.61 -2.07
CA ASP A 200 3.41 -4.38 -2.59
C ASP A 200 3.86 -3.45 -1.45
N ASN A 201 3.11 -3.45 -0.34
CA ASN A 201 3.43 -2.68 0.87
C ASN A 201 4.77 -3.05 1.50
N LEU A 202 5.26 -4.26 1.27
CA LEU A 202 6.58 -4.69 1.73
C LEU A 202 7.63 -4.50 0.64
N ARG A 203 7.32 -4.91 -0.60
CA ARG A 203 8.28 -4.88 -1.71
C ARG A 203 8.76 -3.49 -2.04
N ILE A 204 7.85 -2.54 -2.21
CA ILE A 204 8.18 -1.18 -2.67
C ILE A 204 9.18 -0.51 -1.72
N PRO A 205 8.92 -0.37 -0.41
CA PRO A 205 9.82 0.36 0.46
C PRO A 205 11.14 -0.40 0.72
N ILE A 206 11.13 -1.74 0.71
CA ILE A 206 12.36 -2.52 0.91
C ILE A 206 13.28 -2.43 -0.30
N LEU A 207 12.76 -2.62 -1.52
CA LEU A 207 13.58 -2.59 -2.73
C LEU A 207 14.07 -1.18 -3.05
N SER A 208 13.21 -0.17 -2.95
CA SER A 208 13.61 1.22 -3.18
C SER A 208 14.57 1.74 -2.10
N GLY A 209 14.34 1.38 -0.83
CA GLY A 209 15.25 1.67 0.28
C GLY A 209 16.64 1.07 0.06
N LEU A 210 16.70 -0.21 -0.34
CA LEU A 210 17.97 -0.89 -0.64
C LEU A 210 18.72 -0.21 -1.78
N ALA A 211 18.02 0.16 -2.86
CA ALA A 211 18.63 0.86 -3.99
C ALA A 211 19.22 2.22 -3.58
N MET A 212 18.53 2.96 -2.70
CA MET A 212 19.02 4.23 -2.18
C MET A 212 20.21 4.06 -1.23
N GLU A 213 20.14 3.09 -0.31
CA GLU A 213 21.21 2.80 0.67
C GLU A 213 22.52 2.41 -0.02
N LEU A 214 22.47 1.64 -1.11
CA LEU A 214 23.66 1.28 -1.88
C LEU A 214 24.32 2.46 -2.62
N LEU A 215 23.57 3.52 -2.89
CA LEU A 215 24.04 4.68 -3.66
C LEU A 215 24.40 5.88 -2.79
N ILE A 216 24.02 5.87 -1.51
CA ILE A 216 24.38 6.92 -0.57
C ILE A 216 25.62 6.47 0.21
N PRO A 217 26.77 7.14 0.05
CA PRO A 217 27.96 6.79 0.82
C PRO A 217 27.71 6.96 2.33
N GLY A 218 28.29 6.04 3.10
CA GLY A 218 28.27 6.01 4.57
C GLY A 218 28.91 7.23 5.21
#